data_AF-K2C9U1-F1
#
_entry.id   AF-K2C9U1-F1
#
_cell.length_a   1.000
_cell.length_b   1.000
_cell.length_c   1.000
_cell.angle_alpha   90.00
_cell.angle_beta   90.00
_cell.angle_gamma   90.00
#
_symmetry.space_group_name_H-M   'P 1'
#
loop_
_entity.id
_entity.type
_entity.pdbx_description
1 polymer ?
#
loop_
_entity_poly.entity_id
_entity_poly.type
_entity_poly.pdbx_seq_one_letter_code
_entity_poly.pdbx_strand_id
1 'polypeptide(L)'
;AATATYLAAQQSLMQRTATAYFNVLQAYDLLRYTVANKRAVWQQFVSAREQFRVGLIAVTDEYDARSRYDQVVAQQLAAQNSLNIQLEKLRAVTGHSYASLKGLGKLPLLSPQPDNIDTWVHIADHQNYALKAQDYNVIAAMEAIKQQAAGGYPTLGLTGGVGETHAVGNPPDTATDTASLGLALSYNPIQGGSVIASTQQARYNYVTASGLLEQTYRQVVDQARSSFLSVLSNVSQIKADKQSIISSHNAFSATEAGFKVGTRTMVDVLSALTTLYQAQKQYANDQYFYINNLISLKAAAGTLSVADLEEINTWLGKPVVFPEQTSVATVPTENSNAGIKVDDEISHETESNAATNQAAQTDEAVKDETAKVEAAKVKMTKDKITKNKAVKRETVKRDHVKEAADEFKRQRDENATKKDPADDVIQLYKQLPPP
;
A
#
# COMPACT_ATOMS: atom_id res chain seq x y z
N ALA A 1 26.62 -3.21 -8.08
CA ALA A 1 25.37 -2.45 -7.82
C ALA A 1 24.28 -2.79 -8.84
N ALA A 2 24.40 -2.39 -10.11
CA ALA A 2 23.34 -2.55 -11.12
C ALA A 2 22.78 -3.98 -11.24
N THR A 3 23.63 -5.01 -11.28
CA THR A 3 23.19 -6.42 -11.33
C THR A 3 22.38 -6.82 -10.10
N ALA A 4 22.81 -6.42 -8.89
CA ALA A 4 22.06 -6.69 -7.66
C ALA A 4 20.71 -5.94 -7.64
N THR A 5 20.68 -4.70 -8.12
CA THR A 5 19.43 -3.93 -8.28
C THR A 5 18.48 -4.61 -9.26
N TYR A 6 18.98 -5.14 -10.38
CA TYR A 6 18.18 -5.88 -11.35
C TYR A 6 17.57 -7.16 -10.74
N LEU A 7 18.37 -7.94 -10.00
CA LEU A 7 17.89 -9.15 -9.32
C LEU A 7 16.88 -8.83 -8.21
N ALA A 8 17.09 -7.76 -7.46
CA ALA A 8 16.11 -7.27 -6.48
C ALA A 8 14.79 -6.86 -7.15
N ALA A 9 14.86 -6.19 -8.30
CA ALA A 9 13.67 -5.82 -9.08
C ALA A 9 12.92 -7.05 -9.61
N GLN A 10 13.65 -8.09 -10.04
CA GLN A 10 13.06 -9.36 -10.46
C GLN A 10 12.29 -10.04 -9.31
N GLN A 11 12.87 -10.11 -8.11
CA GLN A 11 12.18 -10.63 -6.92
C GLN A 11 10.98 -9.78 -6.51
N SER A 12 11.11 -8.45 -6.57
CA SER A 12 10.00 -7.54 -6.32
C SER A 12 8.84 -7.75 -7.29
N LEU A 13 9.13 -7.98 -8.59
CA LEU A 13 8.10 -8.29 -9.57
C LEU A 13 7.40 -9.62 -9.27
N MET A 14 8.16 -10.66 -8.91
CA MET A 14 7.61 -11.96 -8.50
C MET A 14 6.65 -11.81 -7.31
N GLN A 15 7.09 -11.13 -6.24
CA GLN A 15 6.28 -10.87 -5.05
C GLN A 15 5.02 -10.04 -5.39
N ARG A 16 5.17 -8.92 -6.11
CA ARG A 16 4.05 -8.05 -6.48
C ARG A 16 3.00 -8.76 -7.32
N THR A 17 3.44 -9.60 -8.26
CA THR A 17 2.54 -10.38 -9.12
C THR A 17 1.77 -11.42 -8.32
N ALA A 18 2.47 -12.19 -7.47
CA ALA A 18 1.84 -13.19 -6.63
C ALA A 18 0.86 -12.56 -5.62
N THR A 19 1.25 -11.47 -4.95
CA THR A 19 0.37 -10.75 -4.02
C THR A 19 -0.85 -10.18 -4.75
N ALA A 20 -0.70 -9.59 -5.93
CA ALA A 20 -1.84 -9.11 -6.72
C ALA A 20 -2.80 -10.26 -7.09
N TYR A 21 -2.27 -11.41 -7.49
CA TYR A 21 -3.05 -12.61 -7.80
C TYR A 21 -3.89 -13.08 -6.60
N PHE A 22 -3.26 -13.24 -5.43
CA PHE A 22 -3.95 -13.69 -4.22
C PHE A 22 -4.92 -12.65 -3.65
N ASN A 23 -4.65 -11.35 -3.82
CA ASN A 23 -5.60 -10.30 -3.44
C ASN A 23 -6.89 -10.33 -4.28
N VAL A 24 -6.80 -10.68 -5.57
CA VAL A 24 -7.98 -10.91 -6.41
C VAL A 24 -8.78 -12.10 -5.90
N LEU A 25 -8.12 -13.23 -5.63
CA LEU A 25 -8.79 -14.41 -5.08
C LEU A 25 -9.44 -14.16 -3.72
N GLN A 26 -8.77 -13.42 -2.84
CA GLN A 26 -9.32 -12.97 -1.56
C GLN A 26 -10.58 -12.13 -1.74
N ALA A 27 -10.54 -11.13 -2.62
CA ALA A 27 -11.69 -10.28 -2.89
C ALA A 27 -12.86 -11.06 -3.51
N TYR A 28 -12.55 -12.05 -4.36
CA TYR A 28 -13.55 -12.95 -4.94
C TYR A 28 -14.21 -13.84 -3.88
N ASP A 29 -13.43 -14.49 -3.02
CA ASP A 29 -13.98 -15.33 -1.95
C ASP A 29 -14.80 -14.50 -0.97
N LEU A 30 -14.35 -13.28 -0.62
CA LEU A 30 -15.12 -12.36 0.21
C LEU A 30 -16.47 -12.04 -0.44
N LEU A 31 -16.50 -11.67 -1.72
CA LEU A 31 -17.74 -11.44 -2.46
C LEU A 31 -18.64 -12.69 -2.45
N ARG A 32 -18.07 -13.88 -2.67
CA ARG A 32 -18.82 -15.14 -2.63
C ARG A 32 -19.48 -15.37 -1.27
N TYR A 33 -18.75 -15.15 -0.17
CA TYR A 33 -19.31 -15.25 1.18
C TYR A 33 -20.37 -14.17 1.44
N THR A 34 -20.16 -12.94 0.97
CA THR A 34 -21.16 -11.87 1.12
C THR A 34 -22.45 -12.19 0.35
N VAL A 35 -22.36 -12.76 -0.85
CA VAL A 35 -23.52 -13.21 -1.64
C VAL A 35 -24.25 -14.36 -0.93
N ALA A 36 -23.52 -15.32 -0.36
CA ALA A 36 -24.11 -16.40 0.43
C ALA A 36 -24.81 -15.86 1.69
N ASN A 37 -24.18 -14.92 2.40
CA ASN A 37 -24.77 -14.24 3.55
C ASN A 37 -26.05 -13.48 3.15
N LYS A 38 -26.03 -12.76 2.04
CA LYS A 38 -27.22 -12.06 1.51
C LYS A 38 -28.38 -13.03 1.29
N ARG A 39 -28.11 -14.19 0.69
CA ARG A 39 -29.13 -15.22 0.47
C ARG A 39 -29.68 -15.77 1.77
N ALA A 40 -28.83 -16.02 2.76
CA ALA A 40 -29.27 -16.50 4.07
C ALA A 40 -30.12 -15.46 4.82
N VAL A 41 -29.67 -14.19 4.85
CA VAL A 41 -30.43 -13.09 5.48
C VAL A 41 -31.75 -12.83 4.75
N TRP A 42 -31.77 -12.94 3.42
CA TRP A 42 -33.01 -12.85 2.63
C TRP A 42 -34.03 -13.92 3.03
N GLN A 43 -33.60 -15.17 3.21
CA GLN A 43 -34.48 -16.25 3.66
C GLN A 43 -35.06 -15.95 5.04
N GLN A 44 -34.26 -15.42 5.96
CA GLN A 44 -34.74 -15.01 7.29
C GLN A 44 -35.73 -13.85 7.21
N PHE A 45 -35.47 -12.85 6.37
CA PHE A 45 -36.39 -11.73 6.14
C PHE A 45 -37.74 -12.19 5.57
N VAL A 46 -37.73 -13.04 4.54
CA VAL A 46 -38.99 -13.57 3.97
C VAL A 46 -39.75 -14.38 5.02
N SER A 47 -39.07 -15.24 5.78
CA SER A 47 -39.69 -16.01 6.86
C SER A 47 -40.28 -15.10 7.94
N ALA A 48 -39.56 -14.05 8.35
CA ALA A 48 -40.03 -13.08 9.34
C ALA A 48 -41.31 -12.38 8.85
N ARG A 49 -41.30 -11.89 7.60
CA ARG A 49 -42.45 -11.22 6.99
C ARG A 49 -43.69 -12.10 6.94
N GLU A 50 -43.55 -13.37 6.53
CA GLU A 50 -44.71 -14.26 6.48
C GLU A 50 -45.22 -14.62 7.89
N GLN A 51 -44.34 -14.81 8.87
CA GLN A 51 -44.74 -15.04 10.27
C GLN A 51 -45.42 -13.82 10.91
N PHE A 52 -44.98 -12.61 10.58
CA PHE A 52 -45.64 -11.38 11.04
C PHE A 52 -47.05 -11.25 10.45
N ARG A 53 -47.24 -11.55 9.16
CA ARG A 53 -48.55 -11.52 8.49
C ARG A 53 -49.58 -12.43 9.13
N VAL A 54 -49.15 -13.57 9.67
CA VAL A 54 -50.02 -14.51 10.40
C VAL A 54 -50.04 -14.26 11.92
N GLY A 55 -49.39 -13.19 12.40
CA GLY A 55 -49.41 -12.77 13.81
C GLY A 55 -48.53 -13.60 14.76
N LEU A 56 -47.55 -14.34 14.25
CA LEU A 56 -46.67 -15.21 15.07
C LEU A 56 -45.47 -14.49 15.68
N ILE A 57 -45.04 -13.37 15.11
CA ILE A 57 -43.91 -12.55 15.59
C ILE A 57 -44.29 -11.07 15.61
N ALA A 58 -43.46 -10.23 16.26
CA ALA A 58 -43.68 -8.79 16.31
C ALA A 58 -43.24 -8.08 15.03
N VAL A 59 -43.84 -6.92 14.74
CA VAL A 59 -43.44 -6.05 13.60
C VAL A 59 -41.98 -5.60 13.69
N THR A 60 -41.43 -5.50 14.91
CA THR A 60 -40.02 -5.17 15.15
C THR A 60 -39.08 -6.20 14.55
N ASP A 61 -39.41 -7.49 14.63
CA ASP A 61 -38.58 -8.58 14.08
C ASP A 61 -38.52 -8.54 12.55
N GLU A 62 -39.62 -8.16 11.87
CA GLU A 62 -39.64 -7.95 10.42
C GLU A 62 -38.72 -6.79 10.04
N TYR A 63 -38.83 -5.64 10.72
CA TYR A 63 -38.00 -4.47 10.45
C TYR A 63 -36.52 -4.73 10.73
N ASP A 64 -36.19 -5.47 11.78
CA ASP A 64 -34.82 -5.87 12.09
C ASP A 64 -34.25 -6.76 10.96
N ALA A 65 -35.01 -7.75 10.49
CA ALA A 65 -34.59 -8.61 9.39
C ALA A 65 -34.42 -7.82 8.07
N ARG A 66 -35.32 -6.88 7.77
CA ARG A 66 -35.22 -5.98 6.61
C ARG A 66 -33.96 -5.11 6.69
N SER A 67 -33.72 -4.47 7.83
CA SER A 67 -32.54 -3.64 8.08
C SER A 67 -31.24 -4.41 7.86
N ARG A 68 -31.18 -5.66 8.36
CA ARG A 68 -30.02 -6.55 8.11
C ARG A 68 -29.85 -6.90 6.64
N TYR A 69 -30.94 -7.18 5.92
CA TYR A 69 -30.87 -7.46 4.48
C TYR A 69 -30.29 -6.27 3.72
N ASP A 70 -30.83 -5.07 3.96
CA ASP A 70 -30.38 -3.83 3.30
C ASP A 70 -28.89 -3.54 3.60
N GLN A 71 -28.45 -3.80 4.84
CA GLN A 71 -27.04 -3.71 5.22
C GLN A 71 -26.15 -4.67 4.40
N VAL A 72 -26.57 -5.92 4.20
CA VAL A 72 -25.80 -6.91 3.43
C VAL A 72 -25.80 -6.60 1.93
N VAL A 73 -26.87 -6.01 1.40
CA VAL A 73 -26.90 -5.50 0.02
C VAL A 73 -25.80 -4.45 -0.18
N ALA A 74 -25.67 -3.48 0.73
CA ALA A 74 -24.59 -2.49 0.67
C ALA A 74 -23.19 -3.14 0.77
N GLN A 75 -23.02 -4.15 1.64
CA GLN A 75 -21.76 -4.89 1.76
C GLN A 75 -21.40 -5.65 0.47
N GLN A 76 -22.38 -6.22 -0.24
CA GLN A 76 -22.15 -6.89 -1.51
C GLN A 76 -21.62 -5.91 -2.56
N LEU A 77 -22.21 -4.70 -2.66
CA LEU A 77 -21.75 -3.68 -3.60
C LEU A 77 -20.30 -3.26 -3.30
N ALA A 78 -19.96 -3.09 -2.02
CA ALA A 78 -18.59 -2.78 -1.60
C ALA A 78 -17.62 -3.92 -1.94
N ALA A 79 -18.01 -5.19 -1.71
CA ALA A 79 -17.19 -6.36 -2.04
C ALA A 79 -16.98 -6.49 -3.57
N GLN A 80 -18.02 -6.23 -4.36
CA GLN A 80 -17.93 -6.22 -5.83
C GLN A 80 -16.97 -5.14 -6.33
N ASN A 81 -17.08 -3.92 -5.80
CA ASN A 81 -16.15 -2.84 -6.14
C ASN A 81 -14.71 -3.19 -5.74
N SER A 82 -14.52 -3.80 -4.56
CA SER A 82 -13.21 -4.27 -4.11
C SER A 82 -12.60 -5.28 -5.09
N LEU A 83 -13.38 -6.28 -5.54
CA LEU A 83 -12.94 -7.24 -6.56
C LEU A 83 -12.49 -6.54 -7.85
N ASN A 84 -13.28 -5.57 -8.34
CA ASN A 84 -12.94 -4.81 -9.54
C ASN A 84 -11.62 -4.03 -9.36
N ILE A 85 -11.42 -3.39 -8.20
CA ILE A 85 -10.17 -2.68 -7.88
C ILE A 85 -8.97 -3.64 -7.86
N GLN A 86 -9.11 -4.84 -7.29
CA GLN A 86 -8.01 -5.81 -7.26
C GLN A 86 -7.69 -6.36 -8.66
N LEU A 87 -8.70 -6.55 -9.52
CA LEU A 87 -8.49 -6.94 -10.92
C LEU A 87 -7.70 -5.86 -11.69
N GLU A 88 -8.00 -4.58 -11.50
CA GLU A 88 -7.22 -3.49 -12.11
C GLU A 88 -5.79 -3.42 -11.56
N LYS A 89 -5.58 -3.69 -10.27
CA LYS A 89 -4.22 -3.80 -9.69
C LYS A 89 -3.43 -4.95 -10.31
N LEU A 90 -4.06 -6.10 -10.54
CA LEU A 90 -3.43 -7.23 -11.21
C LEU A 90 -3.10 -6.88 -12.67
N ARG A 91 -4.02 -6.21 -13.37
CA ARG A 91 -3.80 -5.71 -14.73
C ARG A 91 -2.64 -4.72 -14.80
N ALA A 92 -2.50 -3.83 -13.81
CA ALA A 92 -1.39 -2.87 -13.77
C ALA A 92 -0.02 -3.53 -13.63
N VAL A 93 0.07 -4.72 -13.01
CA VAL A 93 1.34 -5.46 -12.86
C VAL A 93 1.61 -6.36 -14.07
N THR A 94 0.58 -6.98 -14.64
CA THR A 94 0.70 -8.02 -15.68
C THR A 94 0.48 -7.52 -17.10
N GLY A 95 -0.17 -6.37 -17.28
CA GLY A 95 -0.61 -5.84 -18.58
C GLY A 95 -1.86 -6.52 -19.16
N HIS A 96 -2.41 -7.55 -18.52
CA HIS A 96 -3.52 -8.35 -19.05
C HIS A 96 -4.78 -8.25 -18.19
N SER A 97 -5.95 -8.32 -18.85
CA SER A 97 -7.23 -8.50 -18.16
C SER A 97 -7.55 -9.99 -18.06
N TYR A 98 -8.02 -10.43 -16.89
CA TYR A 98 -8.32 -11.83 -16.63
C TYR A 98 -9.81 -11.98 -16.36
N ALA A 99 -10.51 -12.77 -17.18
CA ALA A 99 -11.90 -13.16 -16.94
C ALA A 99 -12.03 -14.30 -15.93
N SER A 100 -10.95 -15.06 -15.71
CA SER A 100 -10.89 -16.16 -14.74
C SER A 100 -9.47 -16.37 -14.23
N LEU A 101 -9.33 -16.82 -12.99
CA LEU A 101 -8.07 -17.29 -12.40
C LEU A 101 -8.26 -18.68 -11.79
N LYS A 102 -7.19 -19.42 -11.52
CA LYS A 102 -7.31 -20.65 -10.71
C LYS A 102 -7.50 -20.29 -9.24
N GLY A 103 -8.61 -20.70 -8.64
CA GLY A 103 -8.93 -20.44 -7.25
C GLY A 103 -8.05 -21.24 -6.29
N LEU A 104 -8.09 -20.90 -5.00
CA LEU A 104 -7.34 -21.63 -3.98
C LEU A 104 -7.93 -23.04 -3.79
N GLY A 105 -7.06 -24.05 -3.81
CA GLY A 105 -7.39 -25.45 -3.56
C GLY A 105 -7.08 -25.85 -2.12
N LYS A 106 -6.39 -26.99 -1.96
CA LYS A 106 -5.96 -27.48 -0.64
C LYS A 106 -4.67 -26.78 -0.23
N LEU A 107 -4.74 -25.92 0.79
CA LEU A 107 -3.59 -25.24 1.35
C LEU A 107 -2.83 -26.17 2.31
N PRO A 108 -1.57 -26.54 2.02
CA PRO A 108 -0.73 -27.20 3.01
C PRO A 108 -0.27 -26.15 4.03
N LEU A 109 -0.67 -26.31 5.29
CA LEU A 109 -0.26 -25.44 6.39
C LEU A 109 1.14 -25.84 6.86
N LEU A 110 2.16 -25.39 6.13
CA LEU A 110 3.57 -25.67 6.39
C LEU A 110 4.14 -24.58 7.31
N SER A 111 4.80 -25.00 8.39
CA SER A 111 5.66 -24.10 9.17
C SER A 111 6.93 -23.79 8.38
N PRO A 112 7.48 -22.57 8.49
CA PRO A 112 8.70 -22.19 7.79
C PRO A 112 9.85 -23.12 8.26
N GLN A 113 10.61 -23.64 7.30
CA GLN A 113 11.79 -24.46 7.56
C GLN A 113 13.04 -23.73 7.05
N PRO A 114 14.08 -23.55 7.88
CA PRO A 114 14.22 -24.01 9.27
C PRO A 114 13.29 -23.28 10.25
N ASP A 115 12.86 -23.97 11.32
CA ASP A 115 12.05 -23.40 12.42
C ASP A 115 12.93 -22.59 13.40
N ASN A 116 13.69 -21.65 12.86
CA ASN A 116 14.57 -20.78 13.62
C ASN A 116 14.64 -19.41 12.94
N ILE A 117 14.16 -18.39 13.64
CA ILE A 117 14.08 -17.01 13.14
C ILE A 117 15.45 -16.42 12.81
N ASP A 118 16.48 -16.70 13.61
CA ASP A 118 17.82 -16.15 13.42
C ASP A 118 18.51 -16.77 12.20
N THR A 119 18.15 -18.01 11.83
CA THR A 119 18.60 -18.62 10.59
C THR A 119 18.06 -17.87 9.36
N TRP A 120 16.79 -17.46 9.39
CA TRP A 120 16.21 -16.65 8.32
C TRP A 120 16.84 -15.25 8.23
N VAL A 121 17.17 -14.64 9.36
CA VAL A 121 17.88 -13.36 9.40
C VAL A 121 19.28 -13.50 8.80
N HIS A 122 20.02 -14.56 9.17
CA HIS A 122 21.35 -14.83 8.61
C HIS A 122 21.30 -15.10 7.10
N ILE A 123 20.29 -15.84 6.62
CA ILE A 123 20.07 -16.04 5.17
C ILE A 123 19.79 -14.69 4.50
N ALA A 124 18.92 -13.86 5.08
CA ALA A 124 18.58 -12.55 4.55
C ALA A 124 19.81 -11.64 4.44
N ASP A 125 20.66 -11.60 5.47
CA ASP A 125 21.90 -10.81 5.48
C ASP A 125 22.83 -11.17 4.30
N HIS A 126 22.98 -12.45 3.99
CA HIS A 126 23.90 -12.90 2.93
C HIS A 126 23.29 -13.01 1.53
N GLN A 127 21.97 -13.14 1.42
CA GLN A 127 21.31 -13.45 0.15
C GLN A 127 20.43 -12.33 -0.38
N ASN A 128 19.99 -11.38 0.46
CA ASN A 128 19.12 -10.29 0.03
C ASN A 128 19.82 -9.37 -0.99
N TYR A 129 19.21 -9.24 -2.18
CA TYR A 129 19.78 -8.45 -3.28
C TYR A 129 19.72 -6.94 -3.04
N ALA A 130 18.75 -6.43 -2.26
CA ALA A 130 18.69 -5.02 -1.93
C ALA A 130 19.86 -4.63 -1.00
N LEU A 131 20.19 -5.50 -0.04
CA LEU A 131 21.34 -5.30 0.83
C LEU A 131 22.67 -5.33 0.04
N LYS A 132 22.86 -6.36 -0.80
CA LYS A 132 24.01 -6.43 -1.73
C LYS A 132 24.13 -5.21 -2.63
N ALA A 133 23.02 -4.66 -3.12
CA ALA A 133 23.05 -3.45 -3.92
C ALA A 133 23.61 -2.26 -3.13
N GLN A 134 23.23 -2.12 -1.85
CA GLN A 134 23.76 -1.07 -0.98
C GLN A 134 25.23 -1.28 -0.61
N ASP A 135 25.68 -2.52 -0.38
CA ASP A 135 27.10 -2.81 -0.16
C ASP A 135 27.96 -2.29 -1.31
N TYR A 136 27.54 -2.59 -2.55
CA TYR A 136 28.24 -2.09 -3.74
C TYR A 136 28.12 -0.56 -3.89
N ASN A 137 27.05 0.07 -3.42
CA ASN A 137 26.93 1.54 -3.44
C ASN A 137 27.89 2.19 -2.44
N VAL A 138 28.11 1.57 -1.27
CA VAL A 138 29.12 2.02 -0.30
C VAL A 138 30.52 1.90 -0.88
N ILE A 139 30.84 0.77 -1.53
CA ILE A 139 32.13 0.59 -2.23
C ILE A 139 32.31 1.63 -3.33
N ALA A 140 31.26 1.88 -4.14
CA ALA A 140 31.31 2.90 -5.18
C ALA A 140 31.54 4.31 -4.61
N ALA A 141 30.89 4.65 -3.49
CA ALA A 141 31.10 5.92 -2.81
C ALA A 141 32.52 6.04 -2.23
N MET A 142 33.09 4.95 -1.73
CA MET A 142 34.47 4.90 -1.27
C MET A 142 35.46 5.14 -2.42
N GLU A 143 35.27 4.48 -3.57
CA GLU A 143 36.12 4.70 -4.75
C GLU A 143 35.94 6.12 -5.33
N ALA A 144 34.74 6.71 -5.22
CA ALA A 144 34.51 8.10 -5.61
C ALA A 144 35.35 9.08 -4.77
N ILE A 145 35.65 8.79 -3.49
CA ILE A 145 36.57 9.62 -2.69
C ILE A 145 37.97 9.62 -3.32
N LYS A 146 38.48 8.44 -3.71
CA LYS A 146 39.78 8.32 -4.37
C LYS A 146 39.79 9.02 -5.72
N GLN A 147 38.71 8.90 -6.48
CA GLN A 147 38.53 9.59 -7.76
C GLN A 147 38.60 11.11 -7.59
N GLN A 148 37.90 11.69 -6.61
CA GLN A 148 37.95 13.14 -6.35
C GLN A 148 39.33 13.58 -5.84
N ALA A 149 39.95 12.80 -4.95
CA ALA A 149 41.30 13.07 -4.47
C ALA A 149 42.34 13.04 -5.60
N ALA A 150 42.12 12.21 -6.61
CA ALA A 150 43.00 12.10 -7.77
C ALA A 150 43.02 13.35 -8.67
N GLY A 151 42.05 14.26 -8.54
CA GLY A 151 42.07 15.56 -9.23
C GLY A 151 43.25 16.46 -8.85
N GLY A 152 43.95 16.14 -7.75
CA GLY A 152 45.19 16.80 -7.35
C GLY A 152 46.46 16.21 -7.98
N TYR A 153 46.39 15.11 -8.73
CA TYR A 153 47.55 14.48 -9.35
C TYR A 153 47.83 15.01 -10.76
N PRO A 154 49.09 14.99 -11.22
CA PRO A 154 49.42 15.27 -12.61
C PRO A 154 48.83 14.20 -13.54
N THR A 155 48.35 14.61 -14.72
CA THR A 155 47.90 13.71 -15.78
C THR A 155 48.88 13.74 -16.95
N LEU A 156 49.25 12.57 -17.45
CA LEU A 156 50.12 12.43 -18.62
C LEU A 156 49.32 11.82 -19.77
N GLY A 157 49.19 12.57 -20.86
CA GLY A 157 48.51 12.14 -22.08
C GLY A 157 49.49 12.00 -23.25
N LEU A 158 49.22 11.05 -24.13
CA LEU A 158 49.87 10.93 -25.43
C LEU A 158 48.89 11.42 -26.49
N THR A 159 49.31 12.40 -27.29
CA THR A 159 48.54 12.89 -28.43
C THR A 159 49.31 12.61 -29.71
N GLY A 160 48.58 12.26 -30.76
CA GLY A 160 49.16 12.04 -32.09
C GLY A 160 48.13 12.33 -33.15
N GLY A 161 48.58 12.91 -34.26
CA GLY A 161 47.70 13.30 -35.36
C GLY A 161 48.46 13.38 -36.66
N VAL A 162 47.80 12.95 -37.73
CA VAL A 162 48.23 13.16 -39.10
C VAL A 162 47.17 14.02 -39.79
N GLY A 163 47.59 14.95 -40.64
CA GLY A 163 46.68 15.85 -41.32
C GLY A 163 47.32 16.46 -42.55
N GLU A 164 46.52 16.61 -43.59
CA GLU A 164 46.89 17.27 -44.84
C GLU A 164 46.12 18.59 -44.92
N THR A 165 46.82 19.70 -45.15
CA THR A 165 46.20 21.03 -45.30
C THR A 165 46.46 21.54 -46.70
N HIS A 166 45.39 21.86 -47.43
CA HIS A 166 45.46 22.50 -48.75
C HIS A 166 45.19 23.99 -48.62
N ALA A 167 46.15 24.83 -49.04
CA ALA A 167 45.95 26.26 -49.20
C ALA A 167 45.63 26.56 -50.67
N VAL A 168 44.42 27.04 -50.93
CA VAL A 168 43.90 27.36 -52.27
C VAL A 168 43.56 28.85 -52.34
N GLY A 169 43.98 29.54 -53.39
CA GLY A 169 43.64 30.95 -53.64
C GLY A 169 44.80 31.96 -53.61
N ASN A 170 46.04 31.51 -53.41
CA ASN A 170 47.25 32.32 -53.63
C ASN A 170 48.32 31.46 -54.34
N PRO A 171 48.46 31.55 -55.68
CA PRO A 171 49.33 30.67 -56.44
C PRO A 171 50.80 30.74 -55.96
N PRO A 172 51.49 29.60 -55.83
CA PRO A 172 51.05 28.24 -56.12
C PRO A 172 50.19 27.63 -54.99
N ASP A 173 49.18 26.86 -55.37
CA ASP A 173 48.42 26.03 -54.42
C ASP A 173 49.39 25.07 -53.70
N THR A 174 49.30 25.01 -52.38
CA THR A 174 50.25 24.25 -51.56
C THR A 174 49.50 23.21 -50.73
N ALA A 175 49.93 21.96 -50.81
CA ALA A 175 49.51 20.88 -49.91
C ALA A 175 50.60 20.65 -48.87
N THR A 176 50.23 20.61 -47.59
CA THR A 176 51.17 20.35 -46.50
C THR A 176 50.71 19.14 -45.71
N ASP A 177 51.52 18.08 -45.74
CA ASP A 177 51.38 16.92 -44.89
C ASP A 177 52.01 17.21 -43.52
N THR A 178 51.26 16.93 -42.47
CA THR A 178 51.70 17.08 -41.09
C THR A 178 51.50 15.77 -40.35
N ALA A 179 52.53 15.32 -39.65
CA ALA A 179 52.47 14.23 -38.69
C ALA A 179 53.05 14.73 -37.38
N SER A 180 52.34 14.53 -36.28
CA SER A 180 52.73 15.01 -34.96
C SER A 180 52.50 13.92 -33.91
N LEU A 181 53.44 13.83 -32.97
CA LEU A 181 53.36 13.01 -31.78
C LEU A 181 53.83 13.86 -30.60
N GLY A 182 53.02 13.95 -29.56
CA GLY A 182 53.28 14.80 -28.40
C GLY A 182 52.92 14.12 -27.10
N LEU A 183 53.72 14.37 -26.07
CA LEU A 183 53.38 14.04 -24.68
C LEU A 183 52.93 15.33 -23.99
N ALA A 184 51.76 15.30 -23.36
CA ALA A 184 51.21 16.42 -22.62
C ALA A 184 51.10 16.05 -21.14
N LEU A 185 51.93 16.68 -20.30
CA LEU A 185 51.82 16.61 -18.85
C LEU A 185 51.01 17.82 -18.36
N SER A 186 49.87 17.57 -17.73
CA SER A 186 49.02 18.61 -17.14
C SER A 186 49.01 18.47 -15.63
N TYR A 187 49.42 19.52 -14.92
CA TYR A 187 49.40 19.58 -13.46
C TYR A 187 48.98 20.97 -13.02
N ASN A 188 47.92 21.05 -12.21
CA ASN A 188 47.47 22.31 -11.63
C ASN A 188 47.73 22.32 -10.12
N PRO A 189 48.80 22.99 -9.64
CA PRO A 189 49.19 23.00 -8.24
C PRO A 189 48.25 23.81 -7.34
N ILE A 190 47.50 24.79 -7.88
CA ILE A 190 46.61 25.66 -7.11
C ILE A 190 45.23 25.66 -7.74
N GLN A 191 44.30 24.94 -7.10
CA GLN A 191 42.93 24.76 -7.59
C GLN A 191 41.88 25.46 -6.71
N GLY A 192 42.29 26.49 -5.94
CA GLY A 192 41.39 27.27 -5.08
C GLY A 192 40.64 26.43 -4.01
N GLY A 193 41.20 25.28 -3.62
CA GLY A 193 40.54 24.35 -2.68
C GLY A 193 39.45 23.47 -3.28
N SER A 194 39.19 23.53 -4.60
CA SER A 194 38.14 22.74 -5.24
C SER A 194 38.28 21.23 -5.01
N VAL A 195 39.48 20.66 -5.18
CA VAL A 195 39.73 19.22 -4.93
C VAL A 195 39.48 18.85 -3.48
N ILE A 196 39.87 19.71 -2.54
CA ILE A 196 39.66 19.47 -1.10
C ILE A 196 38.15 19.45 -0.82
N ALA A 197 37.41 20.45 -1.31
CA ALA A 197 35.96 20.55 -1.13
C ALA A 197 35.23 19.36 -1.77
N SER A 198 35.57 18.99 -3.01
CA SER A 198 34.97 17.85 -3.72
C SER A 198 35.29 16.52 -3.05
N THR A 199 36.51 16.34 -2.54
CA THR A 199 36.90 15.15 -1.76
C THR A 199 36.13 15.10 -0.44
N GLN A 200 35.98 16.24 0.25
CA GLN A 200 35.21 16.31 1.49
C GLN A 200 33.72 16.01 1.25
N GLN A 201 33.15 16.52 0.16
CA GLN A 201 31.79 16.19 -0.26
C GLN A 201 31.65 14.68 -0.54
N ALA A 202 32.60 14.06 -1.25
CA ALA A 202 32.60 12.62 -1.50
C ALA A 202 32.67 11.80 -0.19
N ARG A 203 33.41 12.27 0.82
CA ARG A 203 33.42 11.64 2.16
C ARG A 203 32.05 11.67 2.83
N TYR A 204 31.33 12.80 2.77
CA TYR A 204 29.97 12.86 3.30
C TYR A 204 28.98 11.99 2.51
N ASN A 205 29.15 11.88 1.19
CA ASN A 205 28.36 10.96 0.37
C ASN A 205 28.61 9.49 0.76
N TYR A 206 29.85 9.12 1.07
CA TYR A 206 30.16 7.80 1.63
C TYR A 206 29.45 7.55 2.96
N VAL A 207 29.48 8.51 3.90
CA VAL A 207 28.74 8.41 5.17
C VAL A 207 27.24 8.23 4.93
N THR A 208 26.67 8.96 3.96
CA THR A 208 25.26 8.80 3.56
C THR A 208 24.99 7.40 2.99
N ALA A 209 25.86 6.89 2.12
CA ALA A 209 25.74 5.54 1.58
C ALA A 209 25.81 4.47 2.69
N SER A 210 26.72 4.62 3.66
CA SER A 210 26.81 3.72 4.82
C SER A 210 25.55 3.79 5.70
N GLY A 211 24.97 4.97 5.88
CA GLY A 211 23.70 5.13 6.59
C GLY A 211 22.53 4.44 5.87
N LEU A 212 22.47 4.53 4.54
CA LEU A 212 21.47 3.85 3.73
C LEU A 212 21.64 2.32 3.76
N LEU A 213 22.87 1.83 3.80
CA LEU A 213 23.17 0.41 3.99
C LEU A 213 22.62 -0.09 5.33
N GLU A 214 22.95 0.60 6.43
CA GLU A 214 22.45 0.26 7.77
C GLU A 214 20.92 0.32 7.86
N GLN A 215 20.29 1.34 7.24
CA GLN A 215 18.83 1.42 7.15
C GLN A 215 18.25 0.21 6.41
N THR A 216 18.84 -0.17 5.28
CA THR A 216 18.39 -1.31 4.47
C THR A 216 18.56 -2.62 5.23
N TYR A 217 19.70 -2.79 5.92
CA TYR A 217 19.94 -3.94 6.79
C TYR A 217 18.84 -4.08 7.85
N ARG A 218 18.56 -3.01 8.60
CA ARG A 218 17.49 -3.03 9.63
C ARG A 218 16.12 -3.35 9.04
N GLN A 219 15.79 -2.81 7.87
CA GLN A 219 14.53 -3.12 7.18
C GLN A 219 14.44 -4.59 6.76
N VAL A 220 15.54 -5.16 6.26
CA VAL A 220 15.60 -6.58 5.87
C VAL A 220 15.46 -7.49 7.09
N VAL A 221 16.15 -7.18 8.20
CA VAL A 221 16.03 -7.92 9.46
C VAL A 221 14.60 -7.85 10.01
N ASP A 222 14.00 -6.67 10.06
CA ASP A 222 12.63 -6.47 10.52
C ASP A 222 11.63 -7.23 9.66
N GLN A 223 11.74 -7.13 8.33
CA GLN A 223 10.87 -7.85 7.40
C GLN A 223 11.02 -9.38 7.54
N ALA A 224 12.24 -9.89 7.67
CA ALA A 224 12.48 -11.32 7.85
C ALA A 224 11.87 -11.83 9.17
N ARG A 225 12.11 -11.11 10.29
CA ARG A 225 11.58 -11.47 11.60
C ARG A 225 10.06 -11.40 11.64
N SER A 226 9.47 -10.29 11.18
CA SER A 226 8.02 -10.08 11.18
C SER A 226 7.30 -11.06 10.27
N SER A 227 7.84 -11.35 9.08
CA SER A 227 7.25 -12.34 8.16
C SER A 227 7.32 -13.74 8.74
N PHE A 228 8.43 -14.14 9.37
CA PHE A 228 8.58 -15.44 10.04
C PHE A 228 7.53 -15.62 11.15
N LEU A 229 7.42 -14.64 12.05
CA LEU A 229 6.43 -14.65 13.14
C LEU A 229 5.00 -14.68 12.60
N SER A 230 4.74 -13.94 11.52
CA SER A 230 3.42 -13.92 10.89
C SER A 230 3.05 -15.26 10.25
N VAL A 231 3.98 -15.92 9.56
CA VAL A 231 3.72 -17.27 9.01
C VAL A 231 3.41 -18.26 10.14
N LEU A 232 4.21 -18.25 11.22
CA LEU A 232 4.01 -19.11 12.38
C LEU A 232 2.64 -18.87 13.05
N SER A 233 2.28 -17.60 13.26
CA SER A 233 0.99 -17.19 13.82
C SER A 233 -0.17 -17.62 12.91
N ASN A 234 -0.07 -17.36 11.61
CA ASN A 234 -1.14 -17.64 10.65
C ASN A 234 -1.48 -19.13 10.58
N VAL A 235 -0.50 -20.03 10.72
CA VAL A 235 -0.77 -21.49 10.77
C VAL A 235 -1.67 -21.85 11.94
N SER A 236 -1.45 -21.23 13.10
CA SER A 236 -2.27 -21.45 14.31
C SER A 236 -3.64 -20.78 14.18
N GLN A 237 -3.67 -19.58 13.63
CA GLN A 237 -4.88 -18.79 13.41
C GLN A 237 -5.85 -19.51 12.45
N ILE A 238 -5.37 -19.99 11.30
CA ILE A 238 -6.20 -20.73 10.33
C ILE A 238 -6.82 -22.00 10.95
N LYS A 239 -6.08 -22.69 11.84
CA LYS A 239 -6.61 -23.86 12.57
C LYS A 239 -7.70 -23.45 13.55
N ALA A 240 -7.49 -22.35 14.29
CA ALA A 240 -8.47 -21.81 15.24
C ALA A 240 -9.73 -21.30 14.52
N ASP A 241 -9.58 -20.59 13.40
CA ASP A 241 -10.70 -20.09 12.59
C ASP A 241 -11.54 -21.21 12.02
N LYS A 242 -10.90 -22.31 11.57
CA LYS A 242 -11.63 -23.50 11.12
C LYS A 242 -12.51 -24.06 12.25
N GLN A 243 -11.99 -24.11 13.47
CA GLN A 243 -12.79 -24.52 14.63
C GLN A 243 -13.87 -23.49 14.97
N SER A 244 -13.57 -22.19 14.85
CA SER A 244 -14.52 -21.10 15.06
C SER A 244 -15.70 -21.17 14.09
N ILE A 245 -15.49 -21.55 12.84
CA ILE A 245 -16.57 -21.79 11.86
C ILE A 245 -17.48 -22.93 12.33
N ILE A 246 -16.92 -24.05 12.79
CA ILE A 246 -17.70 -25.21 13.27
C ILE A 246 -18.53 -24.79 14.49
N SER A 247 -17.92 -24.12 15.46
CA SER A 247 -18.61 -23.63 16.66
C SER A 247 -19.70 -22.63 16.33
N SER A 248 -19.42 -21.65 15.45
CA SER A 248 -20.38 -20.63 15.02
C SER A 248 -21.54 -21.23 14.23
N HIS A 249 -21.28 -22.27 13.43
CA HIS A 249 -22.31 -22.99 12.70
C HIS A 249 -23.24 -23.75 13.65
N ASN A 250 -22.69 -24.46 14.64
CA ASN A 250 -23.48 -25.15 15.66
C ASN A 250 -24.32 -24.16 16.49
N ALA A 251 -23.74 -23.01 16.86
CA ALA A 251 -24.44 -21.94 17.57
C ALA A 251 -25.58 -21.34 16.74
N PHE A 252 -25.38 -21.14 15.43
CA PHE A 252 -26.43 -20.73 14.51
C PHE A 252 -27.55 -21.76 14.46
N SER A 253 -27.25 -23.03 14.22
CA SER A 253 -28.24 -24.11 14.14
C SER A 253 -29.05 -24.27 15.45
N ALA A 254 -28.38 -24.15 16.61
CA ALA A 254 -29.06 -24.21 17.91
C ALA A 254 -29.96 -22.99 18.14
N THR A 255 -29.50 -21.79 17.77
CA THR A 255 -30.30 -20.55 17.88
C THR A 255 -31.50 -20.57 16.93
N GLU A 256 -31.33 -21.10 15.72
CA GLU A 256 -32.41 -21.27 14.75
C GLU A 256 -33.48 -22.25 15.27
N ALA A 257 -33.05 -23.38 15.85
CA ALA A 257 -33.97 -24.32 16.50
C ALA A 257 -34.69 -23.67 17.70
N GLY A 258 -33.95 -22.92 18.52
CA GLY A 258 -34.48 -22.18 19.66
C GLY A 258 -35.53 -21.13 19.26
N PHE A 259 -35.33 -20.45 18.12
CA PHE A 259 -36.28 -19.50 17.56
C PHE A 259 -37.57 -20.19 17.10
N LYS A 260 -37.47 -21.35 16.42
CA LYS A 260 -38.65 -22.14 15.98
C LYS A 260 -39.55 -22.60 17.14
N VAL A 261 -39.00 -22.74 18.35
CA VAL A 261 -39.75 -23.12 19.56
C VAL A 261 -40.02 -21.94 20.50
N GLY A 262 -39.70 -20.70 20.09
CA GLY A 262 -39.97 -19.48 20.86
C GLY A 262 -39.06 -19.22 22.06
N THR A 263 -37.95 -19.95 22.18
CA THR A 263 -36.96 -19.77 23.29
C THR A 263 -35.85 -18.78 22.95
N ARG A 264 -35.75 -18.36 21.68
CA ARG A 264 -34.80 -17.36 21.17
C ARG A 264 -35.53 -16.38 20.26
N THR A 265 -34.93 -15.21 20.05
CA THR A 265 -35.48 -14.13 19.22
C THR A 265 -34.94 -14.17 17.79
N MET A 266 -35.61 -13.49 16.85
CA MET A 266 -35.10 -13.33 15.47
C MET A 266 -33.75 -12.61 15.46
N VAL A 267 -33.57 -11.62 16.33
CA VAL A 267 -32.30 -10.90 16.50
C VAL A 267 -31.16 -11.85 16.88
N ASP A 268 -31.41 -12.85 17.73
CA ASP A 268 -30.42 -13.88 18.08
C ASP A 268 -29.99 -14.68 16.84
N VAL A 269 -30.96 -15.08 15.99
CA VAL A 269 -30.69 -15.84 14.75
C VAL A 269 -29.83 -15.02 13.79
N LEU A 270 -30.21 -13.75 13.56
CA LEU A 270 -29.47 -12.84 12.67
C LEU A 270 -28.06 -12.54 13.21
N SER A 271 -27.90 -12.43 14.53
CA SER A 271 -26.61 -12.25 15.19
C SER A 271 -25.71 -13.49 15.05
N ALA A 272 -26.26 -14.69 15.28
CA ALA A 272 -25.53 -15.94 15.11
C ALA A 272 -25.10 -16.17 13.65
N LEU A 273 -25.98 -15.84 12.69
CA LEU A 273 -25.67 -15.89 11.26
C LEU A 273 -24.55 -14.90 10.89
N THR A 274 -24.60 -13.68 11.42
CA THR A 274 -23.54 -12.68 11.22
C THR A 274 -22.21 -13.18 11.78
N THR A 275 -22.22 -13.80 12.96
CA THR A 275 -21.02 -14.39 13.59
C THR A 275 -20.41 -15.49 12.72
N LEU A 276 -21.23 -16.41 12.21
CA LEU A 276 -20.79 -17.45 11.27
C LEU A 276 -20.16 -16.85 10.01
N TYR A 277 -20.79 -15.84 9.42
CA TYR A 277 -20.24 -15.14 8.25
C TYR A 277 -18.90 -14.47 8.55
N GLN A 278 -18.74 -13.79 9.69
CA GLN A 278 -17.46 -13.18 10.06
C GLN A 278 -16.37 -14.24 10.26
N ALA A 279 -16.69 -15.38 10.89
CA ALA A 279 -15.74 -16.49 11.04
C ALA A 279 -15.27 -17.05 9.68
N GLN A 280 -16.19 -17.21 8.72
CA GLN A 280 -15.86 -17.65 7.35
C GLN A 280 -14.97 -16.65 6.60
N LYS A 281 -15.30 -15.35 6.73
CA LYS A 281 -14.51 -14.26 6.15
C LYS A 281 -13.10 -14.23 6.74
N GLN A 282 -12.97 -14.35 8.06
CA GLN A 282 -11.68 -14.32 8.74
C GLN A 282 -10.80 -15.49 8.32
N TYR A 283 -11.36 -16.71 8.32
CA TYR A 283 -10.67 -17.90 7.82
C TYR A 283 -10.10 -17.72 6.41
N ALA A 284 -10.90 -17.19 5.49
CA ALA A 284 -10.45 -16.95 4.12
C ALA A 284 -9.34 -15.90 4.05
N ASN A 285 -9.48 -14.78 4.79
CA ASN A 285 -8.44 -13.76 4.86
C ASN A 285 -7.11 -14.31 5.36
N ASP A 286 -7.15 -15.11 6.43
CA ASP A 286 -5.95 -15.64 7.05
C ASP A 286 -5.24 -16.68 6.17
N GLN A 287 -5.98 -17.42 5.35
CA GLN A 287 -5.40 -18.27 4.29
C GLN A 287 -4.58 -17.45 3.28
N TYR A 288 -5.12 -16.34 2.78
CA TYR A 288 -4.40 -15.48 1.83
C TYR A 288 -3.26 -14.71 2.49
N PHE A 289 -3.41 -14.28 3.75
CA PHE A 289 -2.32 -13.68 4.53
C PHE A 289 -1.18 -14.66 4.78
N TYR A 290 -1.46 -15.93 5.08
CA TYR A 290 -0.43 -16.97 5.18
C TYR A 290 0.41 -17.07 3.91
N ILE A 291 -0.24 -17.16 2.73
CA ILE A 291 0.47 -17.27 1.45
C ILE A 291 1.32 -16.02 1.19
N ASN A 292 0.74 -14.82 1.37
CA ASN A 292 1.46 -13.56 1.17
C ASN A 292 2.64 -13.39 2.14
N ASN A 293 2.49 -13.79 3.40
CA ASN A 293 3.57 -13.73 4.40
C ASN A 293 4.67 -14.75 4.11
N LEU A 294 4.32 -15.93 3.58
CA LEU A 294 5.31 -16.93 3.15
C LEU A 294 6.15 -16.40 1.97
N ILE A 295 5.51 -15.80 0.97
CA ILE A 295 6.21 -15.16 -0.15
C ILE A 295 7.09 -14.01 0.36
N SER A 296 6.56 -13.19 1.29
CA SER A 296 7.30 -12.06 1.87
C SER A 296 8.50 -12.52 2.70
N LEU A 297 8.40 -13.65 3.42
CA LEU A 297 9.53 -14.26 4.12
C LEU A 297 10.64 -14.68 3.15
N LYS A 298 10.28 -15.41 2.08
CA LYS A 298 11.26 -15.82 1.06
C LYS A 298 11.86 -14.63 0.31
N ALA A 299 11.07 -13.58 0.05
CA ALA A 299 11.55 -12.34 -0.56
C ALA A 299 12.53 -11.60 0.36
N ALA A 300 12.21 -11.46 1.64
CA ALA A 300 13.09 -10.84 2.64
C ALA A 300 14.39 -11.61 2.80
N ALA A 301 14.32 -12.95 2.79
CA ALA A 301 15.47 -13.84 2.80
C ALA A 301 16.31 -13.79 1.51
N GLY A 302 15.82 -13.17 0.44
CA GLY A 302 16.49 -13.18 -0.87
C GLY A 302 16.44 -14.53 -1.58
N THR A 303 15.66 -15.49 -1.10
CA THR A 303 15.54 -16.85 -1.66
C THR A 303 14.35 -17.04 -2.59
N LEU A 304 13.48 -16.03 -2.72
CA LEU A 304 12.30 -16.11 -3.60
C LEU A 304 12.72 -16.40 -5.05
N SER A 305 12.25 -17.52 -5.56
CA SER A 305 12.54 -18.05 -6.89
C SER A 305 11.26 -18.42 -7.65
N VAL A 306 11.42 -18.68 -8.95
CA VAL A 306 10.31 -19.16 -9.79
C VAL A 306 9.80 -20.52 -9.31
N ALA A 307 10.68 -21.40 -8.83
CA ALA A 307 10.30 -22.71 -8.30
C ALA A 307 9.36 -22.59 -7.08
N ASP A 308 9.55 -21.58 -6.23
CA ASP A 308 8.63 -21.33 -5.11
C ASP A 308 7.24 -20.92 -5.60
N LEU A 309 7.15 -20.14 -6.68
CA LEU A 309 5.88 -19.78 -7.30
C LEU A 309 5.21 -20.98 -7.97
N GLU A 310 5.99 -21.87 -8.58
CA GLU A 310 5.49 -23.13 -9.14
C GLU A 310 4.94 -24.05 -8.05
N GLU A 311 5.62 -24.16 -6.91
CA GLU A 311 5.12 -24.90 -5.74
C GLU A 311 3.79 -24.32 -5.24
N ILE A 312 3.72 -23.00 -5.05
CA ILE A 312 2.49 -22.31 -4.64
C ILE A 312 1.37 -22.51 -5.68
N ASN A 313 1.70 -22.53 -6.97
CA ASN A 313 0.74 -22.78 -8.04
C ASN A 313 0.14 -24.20 -7.97
N THR A 314 0.82 -25.18 -7.37
CA THR A 314 0.25 -26.51 -7.11
C THR A 314 -0.89 -26.49 -6.09
N TRP A 315 -0.96 -25.46 -5.23
CA TRP A 315 -2.03 -25.30 -4.25
C TRP A 315 -3.31 -24.74 -4.86
N LEU A 316 -3.25 -24.27 -6.12
CA LEU A 316 -4.40 -23.77 -6.85
C LEU A 316 -5.22 -24.93 -7.42
N GLY A 317 -6.54 -24.74 -7.43
CA GLY A 317 -7.50 -25.73 -7.86
C GLY A 317 -8.29 -25.29 -9.09
N LYS A 318 -9.62 -25.40 -8.96
CA LYS A 318 -10.56 -25.14 -10.06
C LYS A 318 -10.53 -23.65 -10.47
N PRO A 319 -10.74 -23.35 -11.76
CA PRO A 319 -10.88 -21.98 -12.21
C PRO A 319 -12.10 -21.31 -11.57
N VAL A 320 -11.93 -20.06 -11.16
CA VAL A 320 -12.97 -19.14 -10.72
C VAL A 320 -13.19 -18.11 -11.82
N VAL A 321 -14.44 -17.94 -12.23
CA VAL A 321 -14.84 -16.97 -13.26
C VAL A 321 -15.34 -15.72 -12.56
N PHE A 322 -14.89 -14.55 -13.02
CA PHE A 322 -15.32 -13.27 -12.47
C PHE A 322 -16.56 -12.78 -13.22
N PRO A 323 -17.50 -12.10 -12.53
CA PRO A 323 -18.59 -11.43 -13.22
C PRO A 323 -18.00 -10.45 -14.25
N GLU A 324 -18.50 -10.45 -15.48
CA GLU A 324 -18.15 -9.40 -16.45
C GLU A 324 -18.42 -8.03 -15.81
N GLN A 325 -17.53 -7.07 -16.09
CA GLN A 325 -17.76 -5.66 -15.76
C GLN A 325 -18.98 -5.19 -16.54
N THR A 326 -20.17 -5.46 -16.01
CA THR A 326 -21.40 -4.87 -16.50
C THR A 326 -21.26 -3.39 -16.23
N SER A 327 -21.11 -2.61 -17.29
CA SER A 327 -21.20 -1.15 -17.23
C SER A 327 -22.42 -0.82 -16.40
N VAL A 328 -22.20 -0.15 -15.26
CA VAL A 328 -23.19 0.26 -14.25
C VAL A 328 -24.62 0.16 -14.79
N ALA A 329 -25.28 -0.98 -14.57
CA ALA A 329 -26.69 -1.07 -14.82
C ALA A 329 -27.34 -0.10 -13.83
N THR A 330 -27.98 0.92 -14.36
CA THR A 330 -28.84 1.86 -13.65
C THR A 330 -29.65 1.07 -12.64
N VAL A 331 -29.58 1.46 -11.36
CA VAL A 331 -30.48 0.93 -10.32
C VAL A 331 -31.90 1.03 -10.89
N PRO A 332 -32.66 -0.07 -11.04
CA PRO A 332 -34.05 0.05 -11.41
C PRO A 332 -34.74 0.80 -10.26
N THR A 333 -35.10 2.05 -10.49
CA THR A 333 -36.14 2.71 -9.71
C THR A 333 -37.40 1.87 -9.92
N GLU A 334 -37.70 1.03 -8.94
CA GLU A 334 -38.97 0.31 -8.88
C GLU A 334 -40.07 1.38 -8.90
N ASN A 335 -40.82 1.39 -10.00
CA ASN A 335 -41.95 2.25 -10.23
C ASN A 335 -42.99 1.96 -9.14
N SER A 336 -43.10 2.84 -8.15
CA SER A 336 -44.13 2.81 -7.12
C SER A 336 -45.47 3.20 -7.75
N ASN A 337 -46.08 2.24 -8.45
CA ASN A 337 -47.51 2.30 -8.76
C ASN A 337 -48.12 0.92 -8.49
N ALA A 338 -48.19 0.57 -7.20
CA ALA A 338 -49.08 -0.45 -6.68
C ALA A 338 -49.80 0.19 -5.48
N GLY A 339 -51.06 0.53 -5.69
CA GLY A 339 -51.88 1.24 -4.72
C GLY A 339 -52.05 0.45 -3.43
N ILE A 340 -51.81 1.16 -2.32
CA ILE A 340 -52.47 0.88 -1.05
C ILE A 340 -53.25 2.15 -0.73
N LYS A 341 -54.57 2.03 -0.85
CA LYS A 341 -55.52 3.00 -0.30
C LYS A 341 -55.35 2.99 1.22
N VAL A 342 -55.14 4.17 1.79
CA VAL A 342 -55.46 4.43 3.19
C VAL A 342 -56.58 5.45 3.14
N ASP A 343 -57.77 5.01 3.55
CA ASP A 343 -58.97 5.83 3.64
C ASP A 343 -58.81 6.90 4.73
N ASP A 344 -59.47 8.03 4.48
CA ASP A 344 -59.50 9.25 5.27
C ASP A 344 -59.99 9.07 6.71
N GLU A 345 -59.43 9.87 7.62
CA GLU A 345 -60.24 10.59 8.61
C GLU A 345 -59.72 12.03 8.77
N ILE A 346 -60.59 12.98 8.35
CA ILE A 346 -61.03 14.16 9.12
C ILE A 346 -59.93 15.18 9.52
N SER A 347 -60.01 16.48 9.28
CA SER A 347 -60.88 17.43 8.58
C SER A 347 -60.30 18.80 8.94
N HIS A 348 -60.30 19.78 8.04
CA HIS A 348 -61.01 21.04 8.27
C HIS A 348 -60.77 22.04 7.13
N GLU A 349 -61.90 22.36 6.48
CA GLU A 349 -62.36 23.66 5.96
C GLU A 349 -61.51 24.34 4.86
N THR A 350 -61.99 24.27 3.60
CA THR A 350 -62.92 25.24 2.93
C THR A 350 -62.35 26.65 2.90
N GLU A 351 -62.39 27.45 1.84
CA GLU A 351 -62.94 27.49 0.48
C GLU A 351 -62.33 28.83 -0.03
N SER A 352 -61.98 29.12 -1.28
CA SER A 352 -62.84 29.24 -2.45
C SER A 352 -62.05 30.09 -3.47
N ASN A 353 -61.98 29.58 -4.70
CA ASN A 353 -62.13 30.28 -5.99
C ASN A 353 -61.20 31.44 -6.42
N ALA A 354 -60.41 31.08 -7.44
CA ALA A 354 -60.56 31.50 -8.85
C ALA A 354 -59.95 32.82 -9.37
N ALA A 355 -59.45 32.68 -10.61
CA ALA A 355 -59.00 33.68 -11.60
C ALA A 355 -57.59 34.26 -11.37
N THR A 356 -56.55 33.73 -12.02
CA THR A 356 -56.14 33.96 -13.42
C THR A 356 -55.45 35.32 -13.64
N ASN A 357 -54.19 35.22 -14.10
CA ASN A 357 -53.35 36.22 -14.77
C ASN A 357 -52.76 37.37 -13.94
N GLN A 358 -51.50 37.19 -13.53
CA GLN A 358 -50.41 38.13 -13.80
C GLN A 358 -49.06 37.48 -13.48
N ALA A 359 -48.58 36.65 -14.42
CA ALA A 359 -47.19 36.25 -14.51
C ALA A 359 -46.50 37.19 -15.51
N ALA A 360 -45.67 38.09 -15.00
CA ALA A 360 -44.49 38.70 -15.66
C ALA A 360 -44.16 40.04 -14.97
N GLN A 361 -43.42 40.00 -13.85
CA GLN A 361 -42.51 41.05 -13.33
C GLN A 361 -42.30 40.86 -11.82
N THR A 362 -41.58 39.81 -11.39
CA THR A 362 -41.05 39.73 -10.00
C THR A 362 -39.96 38.65 -9.81
N ASP A 363 -39.23 38.24 -10.86
CA ASP A 363 -38.29 37.10 -10.74
C ASP A 363 -36.80 37.49 -10.87
N GLU A 364 -36.49 38.79 -10.96
CA GLU A 364 -35.10 39.26 -11.16
C GLU A 364 -34.52 40.01 -9.94
N ALA A 365 -35.35 40.40 -8.97
CA ALA A 365 -34.89 41.10 -7.76
C ALA A 365 -34.51 40.17 -6.59
N VAL A 366 -35.04 38.94 -6.54
CA VAL A 366 -34.83 38.02 -5.40
C VAL A 366 -33.57 37.15 -5.55
N LYS A 367 -33.08 36.94 -6.78
CA LYS A 367 -31.86 36.14 -7.04
C LYS A 367 -30.55 36.88 -6.75
N ASP A 368 -30.53 38.21 -6.89
CA ASP A 368 -29.29 38.98 -6.71
C ASP A 368 -28.97 39.25 -5.23
N GLU A 369 -29.99 39.26 -4.37
CA GLU A 369 -29.81 39.48 -2.93
C GLU A 369 -29.42 38.19 -2.18
N THR A 370 -29.96 37.03 -2.60
CA THR A 370 -29.57 35.72 -2.05
C THR A 370 -28.13 35.34 -2.44
N ALA A 371 -27.69 35.64 -3.66
CA ALA A 371 -26.31 35.40 -4.09
C ALA A 371 -25.28 36.26 -3.34
N LYS A 372 -25.62 37.51 -3.00
CA LYS A 372 -24.75 38.41 -2.22
C LYS A 372 -24.62 37.98 -0.76
N VAL A 373 -25.69 37.49 -0.13
CA VAL A 373 -25.66 36.99 1.25
C VAL A 373 -24.87 35.69 1.36
N GLU A 374 -24.96 34.81 0.37
CA GLU A 374 -24.24 33.54 0.37
C GLU A 374 -22.73 33.74 0.07
N ALA A 375 -22.38 34.65 -0.84
CA ALA A 375 -21.00 35.04 -1.09
C ALA A 375 -20.34 35.70 0.15
N ALA A 376 -21.08 36.51 0.91
CA ALA A 376 -20.60 37.11 2.16
C ALA A 376 -20.36 36.07 3.26
N LYS A 377 -21.25 35.08 3.40
CA LYS A 377 -21.07 33.95 4.35
C LYS A 377 -19.86 33.08 3.99
N VAL A 378 -19.65 32.79 2.71
CA VAL A 378 -18.49 32.00 2.25
C VAL A 378 -17.18 32.75 2.48
N LYS A 379 -17.16 34.08 2.27
CA LYS A 379 -15.98 34.93 2.51
C LYS A 379 -15.62 35.00 4.00
N MET A 380 -16.60 35.23 4.89
CA MET A 380 -16.36 35.21 6.35
C MET A 380 -15.89 33.84 6.86
N THR A 381 -16.35 32.76 6.25
CA THR A 381 -15.95 31.39 6.63
C THR A 381 -14.52 31.09 6.16
N LYS A 382 -14.13 31.51 4.94
CA LYS A 382 -12.74 31.41 4.46
C LYS A 382 -11.77 32.23 5.29
N ASP A 383 -12.13 33.45 5.69
CA ASP A 383 -11.26 34.31 6.51
C ASP A 383 -11.06 33.76 7.92
N LYS A 384 -12.12 33.18 8.53
CA LYS A 384 -12.01 32.48 9.82
C LYS A 384 -11.11 31.24 9.73
N ILE A 385 -11.24 30.43 8.67
CA ILE A 385 -10.39 29.25 8.47
C ILE A 385 -8.92 29.66 8.23
N THR A 386 -8.69 30.74 7.50
CA THR A 386 -7.33 31.22 7.17
C THR A 386 -6.63 31.80 8.40
N LYS A 387 -7.33 32.59 9.23
CA LYS A 387 -6.78 33.05 10.53
C LYS A 387 -6.50 31.90 11.49
N ASN A 388 -7.38 30.92 11.59
CA ASN A 388 -7.18 29.79 12.51
C ASN A 388 -6.02 28.87 12.06
N LYS A 389 -5.81 28.74 10.74
CA LYS A 389 -4.68 28.00 10.15
C LYS A 389 -3.35 28.74 10.29
N ALA A 390 -3.35 30.07 10.27
CA ALA A 390 -2.17 30.89 10.52
C ALA A 390 -1.74 30.85 12.01
N VAL A 391 -2.69 30.98 12.94
CA VAL A 391 -2.42 30.90 14.38
C VAL A 391 -1.88 29.52 14.75
N LYS A 392 -2.52 28.41 14.30
CA LYS A 392 -2.00 27.05 14.54
C LYS A 392 -0.60 26.81 13.94
N ARG A 393 -0.28 27.39 12.78
CA ARG A 393 1.05 27.25 12.17
C ARG A 393 2.14 28.01 12.92
N GLU A 394 1.80 29.10 13.59
CA GLU A 394 2.76 29.90 14.36
C GLU A 394 3.03 29.31 15.75
N THR A 395 2.01 28.73 16.41
CA THR A 395 2.18 28.01 17.68
C THR A 395 3.02 26.75 17.50
N VAL A 396 2.70 25.91 16.50
CA VAL A 396 3.42 24.65 16.22
C VAL A 396 4.88 24.92 15.81
N LYS A 397 5.18 26.02 15.13
CA LYS A 397 6.56 26.40 14.80
C LYS A 397 7.36 26.85 16.02
N ARG A 398 6.75 27.55 16.98
CA ARG A 398 7.47 27.99 18.20
C ARG A 398 7.74 26.83 19.15
N ASP A 399 6.82 25.88 19.24
CA ASP A 399 6.96 24.72 20.14
C ASP A 399 8.01 23.74 19.60
N HIS A 400 7.99 23.41 18.30
CA HIS A 400 9.03 22.54 17.71
C HIS A 400 10.43 23.16 17.70
N VAL A 401 10.55 24.50 17.62
CA VAL A 401 11.87 25.17 17.67
C VAL A 401 12.44 25.17 19.09
N LYS A 402 11.59 25.29 20.12
CA LYS A 402 12.04 25.14 21.51
C LYS A 402 12.42 23.70 21.83
N GLU A 403 11.60 22.74 21.40
CA GLU A 403 11.87 21.31 21.61
C GLU A 403 13.16 20.86 20.89
N ALA A 404 13.36 21.30 19.64
CA ALA A 404 14.61 21.04 18.91
C ALA A 404 15.83 21.73 19.54
N ALA A 405 15.69 22.93 20.10
CA ALA A 405 16.78 23.62 20.79
C ALA A 405 17.18 22.95 22.12
N ASP A 406 16.19 22.46 22.88
CA ASP A 406 16.41 21.74 24.13
C ASP A 406 17.00 20.34 23.86
N GLU A 407 16.59 19.69 22.77
CA GLU A 407 17.17 18.42 22.31
C GLU A 407 18.61 18.58 21.81
N PHE A 408 18.92 19.67 21.08
CA PHE A 408 20.29 19.99 20.66
C PHE A 408 21.21 20.25 21.87
N LYS A 409 20.68 20.90 22.91
CA LYS A 409 21.43 21.18 24.13
C LYS A 409 21.71 19.90 24.91
N ARG A 410 20.73 18.98 25.00
CA ARG A 410 20.92 17.62 25.55
C ARG A 410 21.96 16.82 24.77
N GLN A 411 21.86 16.76 23.45
CA GLN A 411 22.80 16.01 22.62
C GLN A 411 24.23 16.56 22.69
N ARG A 412 24.39 17.89 22.84
CA ARG A 412 25.70 18.52 23.02
C ARG A 412 26.32 18.17 24.38
N ASP A 413 25.53 18.20 25.45
CA ASP A 413 26.02 17.91 26.79
C ASP A 413 26.28 16.39 26.99
N GLU A 414 25.55 15.53 26.25
CA GLU A 414 25.75 14.08 26.21
C GLU A 414 26.96 13.66 25.34
N ASN A 415 27.29 14.40 24.29
CA ASN A 415 28.51 14.19 23.50
C ASN A 415 29.78 14.77 24.14
N ALA A 416 29.68 15.73 25.07
CA ALA A 416 30.83 16.26 25.80
C ALA A 416 31.45 15.27 26.81
N THR A 417 30.78 14.15 27.10
CA THR A 417 31.22 13.13 28.06
C THR A 417 31.69 11.82 27.43
N LYS A 418 31.60 11.67 26.09
CA LYS A 418 32.11 10.50 25.37
C LYS A 418 33.48 10.82 24.75
N LYS A 419 34.48 10.03 25.17
CA LYS A 419 35.84 10.05 24.62
C LYS A 419 35.78 9.78 23.11
N ASP A 420 36.47 10.61 22.33
CA ASP A 420 36.39 10.63 20.87
C ASP A 420 36.92 9.31 20.26
N PRO A 421 36.11 8.55 19.50
CA PRO A 421 36.55 7.31 18.86
C PRO A 421 37.68 7.51 17.84
N ALA A 422 38.00 8.75 17.45
CA ALA A 422 39.18 9.06 16.64
C ALA A 422 40.51 8.84 17.39
N ASP A 423 40.55 9.01 18.72
CA ASP A 423 41.78 8.84 19.50
C ASP A 423 42.22 7.37 19.61
N ASP A 424 41.26 6.44 19.68
CA ASP A 424 41.55 5.00 19.77
C ASP A 424 42.06 4.44 18.43
N VAL A 425 41.60 4.99 17.30
CA VAL A 425 42.08 4.62 15.94
C VAL A 425 43.47 5.19 15.66
N ILE A 426 43.78 6.39 16.18
CA ILE A 426 45.12 7.01 16.07
C ILE A 426 46.16 6.26 16.94
N GLN A 427 45.76 5.69 18.08
CA GLN A 427 46.65 4.83 18.87
C GLN A 427 46.93 3.48 18.20
N LEU A 428 45.93 2.89 17.53
CA LEU A 428 46.11 1.63 16.79
C LEU A 428 47.10 1.77 15.61
N TYR A 429 47.10 2.92 14.94
CA TYR A 429 47.98 3.17 13.79
C TYR A 429 49.46 3.37 14.17
N LYS A 430 49.76 3.72 15.43
CA LYS A 430 51.14 3.91 15.94
C LYS A 430 51.83 2.61 16.36
N GLN A 431 51.12 1.48 16.38
CA GLN A 431 51.67 0.17 16.77
C GLN A 431 52.06 -0.72 15.58
N LEU A 432 51.84 -0.27 14.35
CA LEU A 432 52.25 -0.99 13.15
C LEU A 432 53.73 -0.70 12.83
N PRO A 433 54.59 -1.72 12.64
CA PRO A 433 55.98 -1.49 12.26
C PRO A 433 56.08 -0.93 10.84
N PRO A 434 57.07 -0.05 10.56
CA PRO A 434 57.24 0.59 9.25
C PRO A 434 57.74 -0.42 8.19
N PRO A 435 57.53 -0.14 6.90
CA PRO A 435 57.80 -1.07 5.80
C PRO A 435 59.28 -1.47 5.65
#